data_AF-A0A0Q7AZC8-F1
#
_entry.id   AF-A0A0Q7AZC8-F1
#
_cell.length_a   1.000
_cell.length_b   1.000
_cell.length_c   1.000
_cell.angle_alpha   90.00
_cell.angle_beta   90.00
_cell.angle_gamma   90.00
#
_symmetry.space_group_name_H-M   'P 1'
#
loop_
_entity.id
_entity.type
_entity.pdbx_description
1 polymer ?
#
loop_
_entity_poly.entity_id
_entity_poly.type
_entity_poly.pdbx_seq_one_letter_code
_entity_poly.pdbx_strand_id
1 'polypeptide(L)'
;MKKYLTSAALAVAALTAPMASQAGVLRTVLDFEAVDTTNVFFPPLLLQGDEFYQAGLAGRTMFFSPFSNAATAQTGDLVGDLIDGSIPDSCGNVLCPSNNATNYVGMLNDGVMAFGSTDGFRFSVKSFNASFLGNGDPLQSTPGFVRLQGVRGGMSTTATFALTGLDSSGRLNQTTINTGAFGNTEFDFVYAFGFACATPGGGTTCSAFSTDRAQFTLDDITIEHIPEPGSLALLGLAGFAAFSASRRRAA
;
A
#
# COMPACT_ATOMS: atom_id res chain seq x y z
N MET A 1 -18.11 -70.63 39.47
CA MET A 1 -19.24 -69.67 39.31
C MET A 1 -18.67 -68.26 39.38
N LYS A 2 -19.02 -67.39 38.40
CA LYS A 2 -18.92 -65.91 38.34
C LYS A 2 -17.52 -65.28 38.59
N LYS A 3 -16.68 -65.01 37.57
CA LYS A 3 -16.64 -63.81 36.68
C LYS A 3 -17.03 -62.51 37.39
N TYR A 4 -16.11 -61.53 37.49
CA TYR A 4 -16.32 -60.13 37.07
C TYR A 4 -14.97 -59.47 36.75
N LEU A 5 -14.80 -59.12 35.46
CA LEU A 5 -13.84 -58.15 34.96
C LEU A 5 -14.35 -56.74 35.28
N THR A 6 -13.47 -55.84 35.67
CA THR A 6 -13.71 -54.38 35.58
C THR A 6 -12.55 -53.77 34.79
N SER A 7 -12.69 -53.82 33.47
CA SER A 7 -11.86 -53.06 32.54
C SER A 7 -12.26 -51.59 32.62
N ALA A 8 -11.34 -50.75 33.08
CA ALA A 8 -11.48 -49.29 33.03
C ALA A 8 -11.40 -48.84 31.56
N ALA A 9 -12.53 -48.42 31.00
CA ALA A 9 -12.60 -47.76 29.71
C ALA A 9 -12.46 -46.24 29.92
N LEU A 10 -11.23 -45.70 29.83
CA LEU A 10 -11.03 -44.27 29.60
C LEU A 10 -11.26 -44.00 28.11
N ALA A 11 -12.47 -43.57 27.77
CA ALA A 11 -12.77 -42.96 26.48
C ALA A 11 -12.18 -41.54 26.48
N VAL A 12 -10.94 -41.38 26.02
CA VAL A 12 -10.45 -40.07 25.55
C VAL A 12 -10.98 -39.91 24.13
N ALA A 13 -12.14 -39.29 24.01
CA ALA A 13 -12.60 -38.76 22.74
C ALA A 13 -11.61 -37.68 22.30
N ALA A 14 -10.66 -38.07 21.43
CA ALA A 14 -9.92 -37.14 20.61
C ALA A 14 -10.92 -36.52 19.62
N LEU A 15 -11.63 -35.48 20.07
CA LEU A 15 -12.26 -34.51 19.17
C LEU A 15 -11.11 -33.85 18.40
N THR A 16 -10.72 -34.48 17.30
CA THR A 16 -10.03 -33.83 16.19
C THR A 16 -11.05 -32.92 15.52
N ALA A 17 -11.38 -31.80 16.18
CA ALA A 17 -11.89 -30.66 15.46
C ALA A 17 -10.76 -30.27 14.50
N PRO A 18 -10.96 -30.28 13.16
CA PRO A 18 -10.04 -29.62 12.27
C PRO A 18 -10.16 -28.13 12.60
N MET A 19 -9.34 -27.66 13.54
CA MET A 19 -9.07 -26.25 13.66
C MET A 19 -8.29 -25.88 12.40
N ALA A 20 -9.03 -25.60 11.33
CA ALA A 20 -8.55 -24.76 10.27
C ALA A 20 -8.22 -23.43 10.95
N SER A 21 -6.97 -23.28 11.39
CA SER A 21 -6.42 -21.99 11.76
C SER A 21 -6.44 -21.15 10.49
N GLN A 22 -7.54 -20.44 10.25
CA GLN A 22 -7.53 -19.37 9.27
C GLN A 22 -6.51 -18.35 9.80
N ALA A 23 -5.37 -18.25 9.11
CA ALA A 23 -4.45 -17.16 9.36
C ALA A 23 -5.25 -15.87 9.20
N GLY A 24 -5.40 -15.10 10.29
CA GLY A 24 -6.11 -13.83 10.24
C GLY A 24 -5.36 -12.89 9.31
N VAL A 25 -6.00 -12.47 8.22
CA VAL A 25 -5.44 -11.45 7.34
C VAL A 25 -5.46 -10.13 8.10
N LEU A 26 -4.28 -9.55 8.29
CA LEU A 26 -4.16 -8.20 8.81
C LEU A 26 -4.33 -7.26 7.61
N ARG A 27 -5.31 -6.35 7.66
CA ARG A 27 -5.56 -5.33 6.62
C ARG A 27 -5.67 -3.95 7.27
N THR A 28 -5.15 -2.93 6.60
CA THR A 28 -5.42 -1.51 6.89
C THR A 28 -5.43 -0.69 5.61
N VAL A 29 -5.92 0.54 5.70
CA VAL A 29 -5.88 1.54 4.63
C VAL A 29 -4.93 2.67 5.05
N LEU A 30 -4.11 3.14 4.12
CA LEU A 30 -3.33 4.37 4.27
C LEU A 30 -4.06 5.46 3.48
N ASP A 31 -4.71 6.36 4.21
CA ASP A 31 -5.71 7.34 3.75
C ASP A 31 -5.26 8.79 3.90
N PHE A 32 -4.06 9.05 4.42
CA PHE A 32 -3.46 10.38 4.56
C PHE A 32 -4.22 11.38 5.46
N GLU A 33 -5.27 10.97 6.16
CA GLU A 33 -6.08 11.86 7.02
C GLU A 33 -5.36 12.31 8.29
N ALA A 34 -4.49 11.46 8.83
CA ALA A 34 -3.78 11.69 10.08
C ALA A 34 -2.29 11.37 9.90
N VAL A 35 -1.60 12.25 9.17
CA VAL A 35 -0.17 12.15 8.92
C VAL A 35 0.66 13.00 9.90
N ASP A 36 1.79 12.46 10.33
CA ASP A 36 2.82 13.18 11.06
C ASP A 36 3.79 13.82 10.05
N THR A 37 3.66 15.14 9.89
CA THR A 37 4.49 15.96 9.01
C THR A 37 5.59 16.71 9.76
N THR A 38 5.96 16.30 10.98
CA THR A 38 6.98 16.99 11.78
C THR A 38 8.35 17.04 11.07
N ASN A 39 8.60 16.09 10.17
CA ASN A 39 9.83 16.00 9.38
C ASN A 39 9.69 16.57 7.95
N VAL A 40 8.57 17.20 7.61
CA VAL A 40 8.36 17.90 6.33
C VAL A 40 8.79 19.35 6.49
N PHE A 41 9.65 19.85 5.60
CA PHE A 41 10.21 21.20 5.73
C PHE A 41 9.17 22.31 5.53
N PHE A 42 8.22 22.13 4.61
CA PHE A 42 7.23 23.15 4.25
C PHE A 42 5.84 22.56 3.93
N PRO A 43 5.13 21.97 4.92
CA PRO A 43 3.82 21.38 4.67
C PRO A 43 2.78 22.43 4.22
N PRO A 44 1.83 22.08 3.34
CA PRO A 44 1.57 20.72 2.83
C PRO A 44 2.50 20.28 1.68
N LEU A 45 3.33 21.18 1.15
CA LEU A 45 4.23 20.86 0.04
C LEU A 45 5.25 19.80 0.44
N LEU A 46 5.47 18.86 -0.47
CA LEU A 46 6.40 17.76 -0.30
C LEU A 46 7.63 18.01 -1.17
N LEU A 47 8.79 18.13 -0.51
CA LEU A 47 10.06 18.44 -1.13
C LEU A 47 10.96 17.20 -1.21
N GLN A 48 11.94 17.25 -2.11
CA GLN A 48 12.99 16.26 -2.24
C GLN A 48 13.70 16.08 -0.88
N GLY A 49 13.61 14.87 -0.34
CA GLY A 49 14.25 14.50 0.92
C GLY A 49 13.39 14.71 2.17
N ASP A 50 12.14 15.14 2.02
CA ASP A 50 11.17 15.09 3.10
C ASP A 50 10.79 13.63 3.43
N GLU A 51 10.28 13.42 4.63
CA GLU A 51 9.63 12.18 5.04
C GLU A 51 8.46 12.51 5.98
N PHE A 52 7.35 11.80 5.83
CA PHE A 52 6.21 11.89 6.75
C PHE A 52 5.69 10.50 7.09
N TYR A 53 4.86 10.41 8.13
CA TYR A 53 4.45 9.12 8.68
C TYR A 53 2.95 9.00 8.90
N GLN A 54 2.46 7.77 8.90
CA GLN A 54 1.10 7.45 9.31
C GLN A 54 1.09 6.14 10.10
N ALA A 55 0.10 5.98 10.99
CA ALA A 55 -0.20 4.67 11.56
C ALA A 55 -0.63 3.69 10.46
N GLY A 56 -0.03 2.50 10.46
CA GLY A 56 -0.28 1.45 9.49
C GLY A 56 -0.67 0.13 10.14
N LEU A 57 -0.23 -0.95 9.52
CA LEU A 57 -0.77 -2.28 9.79
C LEU A 57 -0.35 -2.79 11.18
N ALA A 58 -1.33 -3.27 11.97
CA ALA A 58 -1.10 -3.82 13.31
C ALA A 58 -0.38 -2.85 14.28
N GLY A 59 -0.66 -1.55 14.18
CA GLY A 59 -0.10 -0.52 15.05
C GLY A 59 1.35 -0.14 14.72
N ARG A 60 1.86 -0.58 13.57
CA ARG A 60 3.18 -0.17 13.04
C ARG A 60 3.10 1.21 12.40
N THR A 61 4.25 1.85 12.24
CA THR A 61 4.36 3.13 11.53
C THR A 61 4.77 2.88 10.08
N MET A 62 4.11 3.58 9.16
CA MET A 62 4.51 3.66 7.75
C MET A 62 5.24 4.96 7.51
N PHE A 63 6.31 4.92 6.72
CA PHE A 63 6.97 6.10 6.19
C PHE A 63 6.53 6.36 4.75
N PHE A 64 6.60 7.62 4.36
CA PHE A 64 6.40 8.10 3.01
C PHE A 64 7.52 9.10 2.71
N SER A 65 8.32 8.79 1.70
CA SER A 65 9.45 9.61 1.27
C SER A 65 9.28 10.01 -0.19
N PRO A 66 8.83 11.23 -0.45
CA PRO A 66 8.73 11.78 -1.79
C PRO A 66 10.11 12.23 -2.30
N PHE A 67 10.43 11.90 -3.55
CA PHE A 67 11.68 12.31 -4.17
C PHE A 67 11.55 12.40 -5.70
N SER A 68 12.45 13.12 -6.35
CA SER A 68 12.63 13.19 -7.79
C SER A 68 13.70 12.21 -8.23
N ASN A 69 13.43 11.51 -9.33
CA ASN A 69 14.41 10.65 -10.00
C ASN A 69 15.32 11.44 -10.98
N ALA A 70 15.23 12.77 -11.02
CA ALA A 70 16.11 13.58 -11.85
C ALA A 70 17.56 13.53 -11.33
N ALA A 71 18.52 13.36 -12.24
CA ALA A 71 19.94 13.29 -11.88
C ALA A 71 20.48 14.59 -11.24
N THR A 72 19.78 15.70 -11.42
CA THR A 72 20.11 17.02 -10.88
C THR A 72 19.22 17.42 -9.70
N ALA A 73 18.37 16.51 -9.18
CA ALA A 73 17.49 16.80 -8.06
C ALA A 73 18.29 17.26 -6.83
N GLN A 74 17.85 18.33 -6.19
CA GLN A 74 18.43 18.91 -4.99
C GLN A 74 17.44 18.85 -3.84
N THR A 75 17.96 18.71 -2.61
CA THR A 75 17.12 18.82 -1.40
C THR A 75 16.34 20.13 -1.42
N GLY A 76 15.04 20.06 -1.22
CA GLY A 76 14.13 21.21 -1.29
C GLY A 76 13.41 21.39 -2.63
N ASP A 77 13.74 20.61 -3.67
CA ASP A 77 12.97 20.63 -4.92
C ASP A 77 11.53 20.15 -4.69
N LEU A 78 10.54 20.84 -5.24
CA LEU A 78 9.12 20.46 -5.10
C LEU A 78 8.80 19.19 -5.93
N VAL A 79 8.37 18.14 -5.24
CA VAL A 79 8.09 16.81 -5.85
C VAL A 79 6.67 16.31 -5.60
N GLY A 80 5.93 16.96 -4.70
CA GLY A 80 4.55 16.60 -4.41
C GLY A 80 3.86 17.57 -3.46
N ASP A 81 2.69 17.18 -3.00
CA ASP A 81 1.85 17.94 -2.08
C ASP A 81 0.91 16.99 -1.30
N LEU A 82 0.57 17.35 -0.07
CA LEU A 82 -0.52 16.76 0.70
C LEU A 82 -1.78 17.59 0.46
N ILE A 83 -2.62 17.10 -0.44
CA ILE A 83 -3.76 17.85 -0.97
C ILE A 83 -5.00 17.60 -0.13
N ASP A 84 -5.62 18.67 0.37
CA ASP A 84 -6.97 18.63 0.96
C ASP A 84 -8.03 18.74 -0.16
N GLY A 85 -8.66 17.63 -0.49
CA GLY A 85 -9.70 17.57 -1.52
C GLY A 85 -11.00 18.30 -1.17
N SER A 86 -11.21 18.67 0.09
CA SER A 86 -12.39 19.44 0.50
C SER A 86 -12.29 20.92 0.12
N ILE A 87 -11.07 21.40 -0.18
CA ILE A 87 -10.79 22.79 -0.55
C ILE A 87 -10.72 22.88 -2.09
N PRO A 88 -11.59 23.70 -2.72
CA PRO A 88 -11.47 23.99 -4.15
C PRO A 88 -10.09 24.58 -4.47
N ASP A 89 -9.50 24.14 -5.59
CA ASP A 89 -8.20 24.60 -6.09
C ASP A 89 -6.99 24.28 -5.17
N SER A 90 -7.10 23.28 -4.28
CA SER A 90 -6.02 22.86 -3.40
C SER A 90 -4.77 22.34 -4.13
N CYS A 91 -4.91 21.85 -5.36
CA CYS A 91 -3.77 21.48 -6.21
C CYS A 91 -3.12 22.69 -6.93
N GLY A 92 -3.46 23.93 -6.57
CA GLY A 92 -2.87 25.13 -7.14
C GLY A 92 -3.18 25.28 -8.63
N ASN A 93 -2.14 25.26 -9.47
CA ASN A 93 -2.28 25.45 -10.92
C ASN A 93 -2.52 24.14 -11.70
N VAL A 94 -2.67 23.00 -11.02
CA VAL A 94 -3.01 21.73 -11.65
C VAL A 94 -4.47 21.34 -11.38
N LEU A 95 -5.08 20.63 -12.31
CA LEU A 95 -6.44 20.15 -12.20
C LEU A 95 -6.51 18.96 -11.23
N CYS A 96 -7.19 19.16 -10.10
CA CYS A 96 -7.48 18.13 -9.11
C CYS A 96 -8.56 17.14 -9.58
N PRO A 97 -8.57 15.92 -9.02
CA PRO A 97 -9.75 15.09 -8.99
C PRO A 97 -10.90 15.77 -8.23
N SER A 98 -12.12 15.65 -8.72
CA SER A 98 -13.29 16.35 -8.16
C SER A 98 -14.18 15.50 -7.25
N ASN A 99 -13.95 14.19 -7.23
CA ASN A 99 -14.76 13.22 -6.50
C ASN A 99 -14.12 12.72 -5.19
N ASN A 100 -13.04 13.37 -4.74
CA ASN A 100 -12.45 13.09 -3.45
C ASN A 100 -12.34 14.37 -2.62
N ALA A 101 -13.03 14.37 -1.47
CA ALA A 101 -13.05 15.48 -0.52
C ALA A 101 -12.17 15.21 0.72
N THR A 102 -11.39 14.13 0.73
CA THR A 102 -10.44 13.77 1.79
C THR A 102 -9.04 14.28 1.45
N ASN A 103 -8.08 14.03 2.34
CA ASN A 103 -6.68 14.28 2.09
C ASN A 103 -6.10 13.18 1.18
N TYR A 104 -5.22 13.56 0.27
CA TYR A 104 -4.50 12.61 -0.57
C TYR A 104 -3.15 13.17 -1.00
N VAL A 105 -2.25 12.28 -1.40
CA VAL A 105 -0.94 12.71 -1.92
C VAL A 105 -1.07 13.03 -3.41
N GLY A 106 -0.58 14.19 -3.81
CA GLY A 106 -0.28 14.52 -5.21
C GLY A 106 1.22 14.45 -5.46
N MET A 107 1.65 13.67 -6.45
CA MET A 107 3.02 13.67 -6.92
C MET A 107 3.12 14.52 -8.19
N LEU A 108 4.05 15.48 -8.18
CA LEU A 108 4.22 16.52 -9.18
C LEU A 108 5.58 16.37 -9.89
N ASN A 109 5.71 16.90 -11.10
CA ASN A 109 6.99 16.98 -11.83
C ASN A 109 7.79 15.67 -11.86
N ASP A 110 7.12 14.58 -12.19
CA ASP A 110 7.69 13.23 -12.23
C ASP A 110 8.21 12.71 -10.87
N GLY A 111 7.67 13.23 -9.78
CA GLY A 111 7.94 12.78 -8.42
C GLY A 111 7.63 11.29 -8.23
N VAL A 112 8.42 10.69 -7.34
CA VAL A 112 8.33 9.31 -6.89
C VAL A 112 7.96 9.30 -5.42
N MET A 113 6.97 8.51 -5.05
CA MET A 113 6.67 8.24 -3.64
C MET A 113 7.25 6.88 -3.26
N ALA A 114 8.22 6.85 -2.34
CA ALA A 114 8.60 5.63 -1.65
C ALA A 114 7.75 5.48 -0.38
N PHE A 115 7.25 4.27 -0.11
CA PHE A 115 6.58 3.99 1.16
C PHE A 115 6.81 2.57 1.63
N GLY A 116 6.86 2.42 2.95
CA GLY A 116 7.10 1.13 3.60
C GLY A 116 6.93 1.23 5.11
N SER A 117 7.16 0.12 5.82
CA SER A 117 7.13 0.16 7.28
C SER A 117 8.49 0.55 7.85
N THR A 118 8.51 1.40 8.87
CA THR A 118 9.74 1.92 9.49
C THR A 118 10.59 0.83 10.18
N ASP A 119 9.98 -0.31 10.51
CA ASP A 119 10.64 -1.46 11.13
C ASP A 119 10.97 -2.58 10.13
N GLY A 120 10.80 -2.33 8.82
CA GLY A 120 11.04 -3.31 7.76
C GLY A 120 9.98 -4.40 7.65
N PHE A 121 8.82 -4.23 8.31
CA PHE A 121 7.72 -5.16 8.17
C PHE A 121 7.19 -5.21 6.73
N ARG A 122 6.94 -6.43 6.27
CA ARG A 122 6.49 -6.68 4.90
C ARG A 122 4.99 -6.61 4.77
N PHE A 123 4.54 -6.13 3.62
CA PHE A 123 3.13 -6.01 3.29
C PHE A 123 2.91 -6.17 1.79
N SER A 124 1.69 -6.52 1.42
CA SER A 124 1.21 -6.50 0.05
C SER A 124 0.30 -5.31 -0.17
N VAL A 125 0.34 -4.70 -1.36
CA VAL A 125 -0.58 -3.63 -1.75
C VAL A 125 -1.72 -4.24 -2.56
N LYS A 126 -2.96 -4.18 -2.06
CA LYS A 126 -4.13 -4.82 -2.70
C LYS A 126 -4.88 -3.90 -3.64
N SER A 127 -5.00 -2.64 -3.26
CA SER A 127 -5.63 -1.61 -4.04
C SER A 127 -5.15 -0.24 -3.58
N PHE A 128 -5.42 0.76 -4.39
CA PHE A 128 -5.22 2.17 -4.07
C PHE A 128 -6.17 2.98 -4.94
N ASN A 129 -6.52 4.18 -4.51
CA ASN A 129 -7.18 5.18 -5.33
C ASN A 129 -6.13 6.02 -6.02
N ALA A 130 -6.33 6.29 -7.30
CA ALA A 130 -5.47 7.20 -8.04
C ALA A 130 -6.24 7.91 -9.14
N SER A 131 -5.70 9.06 -9.52
CA SER A 131 -6.08 9.81 -10.71
C SER A 131 -4.84 10.45 -11.34
N PHE A 132 -4.99 10.93 -12.56
CA PHE A 132 -4.00 11.86 -13.12
C PHE A 132 -4.16 13.24 -12.47
N LEU A 133 -3.10 14.04 -12.44
CA LEU A 133 -3.18 15.47 -12.10
C LEU A 133 -2.94 16.29 -13.37
N GLY A 134 -3.94 17.07 -13.80
CA GLY A 134 -3.88 17.79 -15.07
C GLY A 134 -2.98 19.02 -15.00
N ASN A 135 -1.98 19.14 -15.85
CA ASN A 135 -1.05 20.27 -15.86
C ASN A 135 -1.49 21.45 -16.77
N GLY A 136 -2.76 21.51 -17.16
CA GLY A 136 -3.29 22.49 -18.12
C GLY A 136 -3.21 22.09 -19.59
N ASP A 137 -2.54 20.97 -19.92
CA ASP A 137 -2.56 20.42 -21.28
C ASP A 137 -3.89 19.74 -21.61
N PRO A 138 -4.26 19.62 -22.90
CA PRO A 138 -5.38 18.79 -23.31
C PRO A 138 -5.21 17.34 -22.82
N LEU A 139 -6.14 16.92 -21.95
CA LEU A 139 -6.14 15.56 -21.38
C LEU A 139 -6.89 14.59 -22.28
N GLN A 140 -6.34 13.38 -22.37
CA GLN A 140 -6.91 12.28 -23.14
C GLN A 140 -7.81 11.41 -22.26
N SER A 141 -8.46 10.38 -22.82
CA SER A 141 -9.16 9.36 -22.03
C SER A 141 -8.21 8.60 -21.08
N THR A 142 -6.95 8.42 -21.49
CA THR A 142 -5.86 7.86 -20.68
C THR A 142 -4.65 8.78 -20.80
N PRO A 143 -4.53 9.80 -19.94
CA PRO A 143 -3.45 10.78 -20.02
C PRO A 143 -2.10 10.21 -19.53
N GLY A 144 -2.14 9.15 -18.73
CA GLY A 144 -0.96 8.57 -18.12
C GLY A 144 -1.22 7.25 -17.40
N PHE A 145 -0.18 6.78 -16.74
CA PHE A 145 -0.20 5.58 -15.92
C PHE A 145 0.47 5.86 -14.59
N VAL A 146 0.13 5.08 -13.57
CA VAL A 146 0.93 4.97 -12.35
C VAL A 146 1.57 3.59 -12.31
N ARG A 147 2.85 3.52 -12.01
CA ARG A 147 3.58 2.27 -11.81
C ARG A 147 3.90 2.10 -10.34
N LEU A 148 3.57 0.92 -9.83
CA LEU A 148 4.12 0.43 -8.57
C LEU A 148 5.35 -0.42 -8.85
N GLN A 149 6.43 -0.19 -8.13
CA GLN A 149 7.62 -1.01 -8.08
C GLN A 149 7.83 -1.48 -6.64
N GLY A 150 7.45 -2.72 -6.35
CA GLY A 150 7.67 -3.33 -5.06
C GLY A 150 9.04 -3.99 -4.99
N VAL A 151 9.76 -3.77 -3.88
CA VAL A 151 11.08 -4.36 -3.65
C VAL A 151 10.98 -5.40 -2.54
N ARG A 152 11.54 -6.60 -2.78
CA ARG A 152 11.64 -7.68 -1.78
C ARG A 152 13.03 -8.30 -1.82
N GLY A 153 13.79 -8.18 -0.73
CA GLY A 153 15.15 -8.70 -0.63
C GLY A 153 16.08 -8.12 -1.72
N GLY A 154 15.88 -6.85 -2.10
CA GLY A 154 16.61 -6.18 -3.18
C GLY A 154 16.13 -6.49 -4.60
N MET A 155 15.13 -7.37 -4.78
CA MET A 155 14.55 -7.68 -6.08
C MET A 155 13.30 -6.87 -6.35
N SER A 156 13.22 -6.23 -7.52
CA SER A 156 12.08 -5.40 -7.91
C SER A 156 11.07 -6.15 -8.77
N THR A 157 9.79 -5.99 -8.46
CA THR A 157 8.65 -6.39 -9.30
C THR A 157 7.83 -5.15 -9.62
N THR A 158 7.32 -5.02 -10.85
CA THR A 158 6.55 -3.84 -11.27
C THR A 158 5.16 -4.19 -11.77
N ALA A 159 4.20 -3.31 -11.52
CA ALA A 159 2.89 -3.32 -12.18
C ALA A 159 2.51 -1.89 -12.58
N THR A 160 1.89 -1.74 -13.76
CA THR A 160 1.52 -0.43 -14.32
C THR A 160 0.01 -0.38 -14.51
N PHE A 161 -0.60 0.72 -14.07
CA PHE A 161 -2.05 0.89 -14.03
C PHE A 161 -2.44 2.17 -14.76
N ALA A 162 -3.43 2.06 -15.65
CA ALA A 162 -3.92 3.21 -16.41
C ALA A 162 -4.64 4.19 -15.49
N LEU A 163 -4.36 5.48 -15.67
CA LEU A 163 -5.12 6.55 -15.03
C LEU A 163 -6.19 7.03 -16.01
N THR A 164 -7.41 7.21 -15.49
CA THR A 164 -8.52 7.73 -16.30
C THR A 164 -8.37 9.24 -16.41
N GLY A 165 -8.59 9.77 -17.62
CA GLY A 165 -8.63 11.21 -17.84
C GLY A 165 -10.01 11.80 -17.57
N LEU A 166 -10.35 12.84 -18.32
CA LEU A 166 -11.58 13.60 -18.11
C LEU A 166 -12.83 12.74 -18.37
N ASP A 167 -13.80 12.84 -17.46
CA ASP A 167 -15.14 12.30 -17.67
C ASP A 167 -15.95 13.15 -18.67
N SER A 168 -17.20 12.75 -18.93
CA SER A 168 -18.12 13.48 -19.82
C SER A 168 -18.44 14.90 -19.35
N SER A 169 -18.18 15.23 -18.08
CA SER A 169 -18.38 16.54 -17.49
C SER A 169 -17.08 17.37 -17.43
N GLY A 170 -15.99 16.87 -18.02
CA GLY A 170 -14.71 17.57 -18.05
C GLY A 170 -13.97 17.54 -16.71
N ARG A 171 -14.21 16.52 -15.87
CA ARG A 171 -13.59 16.40 -14.54
C ARG A 171 -12.65 15.21 -14.47
N LEU A 172 -11.56 15.38 -13.72
CA LEU A 172 -10.75 14.26 -13.26
C LEU A 172 -11.42 13.60 -12.06
N ASN A 173 -11.29 12.28 -11.98
CA ASN A 173 -11.83 11.51 -10.87
C ASN A 173 -10.80 10.48 -10.41
N GLN A 174 -10.68 10.31 -9.09
CA GLN A 174 -9.97 9.18 -8.53
C GLN A 174 -10.81 7.91 -8.71
N THR A 175 -10.11 6.84 -9.05
CA THR A 175 -10.69 5.51 -9.21
C THR A 175 -9.91 4.51 -8.40
N THR A 176 -10.62 3.57 -7.79
CA THR A 176 -9.98 2.43 -7.12
C THR A 176 -9.38 1.48 -8.14
N ILE A 177 -8.09 1.24 -8.01
CA ILE A 177 -7.30 0.34 -8.85
C ILE A 177 -6.94 -0.90 -8.02
N ASN A 178 -7.35 -2.08 -8.49
CA ASN A 178 -6.91 -3.34 -7.90
C ASN A 178 -5.55 -3.75 -8.47
N THR A 179 -4.62 -4.16 -7.61
CA THR A 179 -3.25 -4.48 -8.03
C THR A 179 -3.11 -5.87 -8.67
N GLY A 180 -4.14 -6.72 -8.59
CA GLY A 180 -4.16 -8.06 -9.17
C GLY A 180 -2.98 -8.91 -8.70
N ALA A 181 -2.23 -9.48 -9.64
CA ALA A 181 -1.10 -10.35 -9.34
C ALA A 181 0.02 -9.65 -8.54
N PHE A 182 0.19 -8.33 -8.68
CA PHE A 182 1.17 -7.58 -7.89
C PHE A 182 0.86 -7.64 -6.39
N GLY A 183 -0.41 -7.53 -6.03
CA GLY A 183 -0.87 -7.62 -4.64
C GLY A 183 -0.77 -9.02 -4.02
N ASN A 184 -0.37 -10.05 -4.76
CA ASN A 184 -0.11 -11.38 -4.21
C ASN A 184 1.32 -11.52 -3.64
N THR A 185 2.16 -10.50 -3.82
CA THR A 185 3.53 -10.48 -3.33
C THR A 185 3.63 -9.51 -2.15
N GLU A 186 4.40 -9.90 -1.13
CA GLU A 186 4.79 -8.99 -0.05
C GLU A 186 6.11 -8.30 -0.37
N PHE A 187 6.21 -7.02 -0.04
CA PHE A 187 7.33 -6.14 -0.31
C PHE A 187 7.88 -5.57 1.00
N ASP A 188 9.19 -5.28 1.02
CA ASP A 188 9.83 -4.53 2.09
C ASP A 188 9.44 -3.03 2.00
N PHE A 189 9.33 -2.50 0.78
CA PHE A 189 8.80 -1.17 0.47
C PHE A 189 8.36 -1.11 -1.00
N VAL A 190 7.64 -0.05 -1.37
CA VAL A 190 7.09 0.17 -2.71
C VAL A 190 7.41 1.58 -3.17
N TYR A 191 7.83 1.72 -4.43
CA TYR A 191 7.84 3.00 -5.14
C TYR A 191 6.58 3.15 -5.98
N ALA A 192 6.00 4.33 -6.00
CA ALA A 192 4.96 4.73 -6.93
C ALA A 192 5.43 5.93 -7.76
N PHE A 193 5.28 5.87 -9.07
CA PHE A 193 5.66 6.96 -9.98
C PHE A 193 4.82 6.97 -11.26
N GLY A 194 4.68 8.16 -11.84
CA GLY A 194 3.84 8.40 -13.00
C GLY A 194 4.51 8.11 -14.34
N PHE A 195 3.69 7.94 -15.36
CA PHE A 195 4.03 8.01 -16.78
C PHE A 195 3.11 9.00 -17.46
N ALA A 196 3.67 9.91 -18.25
CA ALA A 196 2.89 10.81 -19.11
C ALA A 196 2.90 10.33 -20.56
N CYS A 197 1.75 10.40 -21.22
CA CYS A 197 1.61 9.99 -22.62
C CYS A 197 1.62 11.22 -23.54
N ALA A 198 2.51 11.24 -24.54
CA ALA A 198 2.81 12.44 -25.32
C ALA A 198 1.69 12.90 -26.28
N THR A 199 0.75 12.03 -26.70
CA THR A 199 -0.25 12.37 -27.75
C THR A 199 -1.55 11.56 -27.71
N PRO A 200 -2.70 12.18 -28.03
CA PRO A 200 -3.90 11.63 -28.64
C PRO A 200 -3.99 10.13 -28.95
N GLY A 201 -4.24 9.20 -28.01
CA GLY A 201 -4.42 7.79 -28.37
C GLY A 201 -3.14 7.04 -28.77
N GLY A 202 -1.96 7.55 -28.42
CA GLY A 202 -0.67 6.88 -28.63
C GLY A 202 -0.37 5.82 -27.57
N GLY A 203 -1.29 4.87 -27.37
CA GLY A 203 -1.34 3.87 -26.29
C GLY A 203 -0.12 2.92 -26.12
N THR A 204 1.06 3.30 -26.59
CA THR A 204 2.32 2.57 -26.47
C THR A 204 3.56 3.45 -26.20
N THR A 205 3.48 4.79 -26.23
CA THR A 205 4.64 5.67 -25.97
C THR A 205 4.35 6.66 -24.84
N CYS A 206 4.43 6.15 -23.61
CA CYS A 206 4.43 6.97 -22.40
C CYS A 206 5.79 6.85 -21.74
N SER A 207 6.33 7.97 -21.26
CA SER A 207 7.63 8.02 -20.59
C SER A 207 7.44 8.30 -19.11
N ALA A 208 8.22 7.61 -18.30
CA ALA A 208 8.44 8.00 -16.91
C ALA A 208 9.64 8.92 -16.86
N PHE A 209 9.53 9.97 -16.04
CA PHE A 209 10.58 10.94 -15.77
C PHE A 209 10.99 11.81 -16.96
N SER A 210 11.59 12.97 -16.64
CA SER A 210 12.05 13.98 -17.61
C SER A 210 10.95 14.44 -18.57
N THR A 211 9.70 14.39 -18.11
CA THR A 211 8.54 14.91 -18.83
C THR A 211 7.99 16.17 -18.18
N ASP A 212 8.18 16.35 -16.86
CA ASP A 212 7.50 17.33 -16.01
C ASP A 212 5.95 17.25 -16.11
N ARG A 213 5.45 16.09 -16.52
CA ARG A 213 4.03 15.87 -16.86
C ARG A 213 3.46 14.62 -16.20
N ALA A 214 4.30 13.76 -15.64
CA ALA A 214 3.87 12.48 -15.09
C ALA A 214 3.31 12.63 -13.67
N GLN A 215 2.29 13.47 -13.54
CA GLN A 215 1.67 13.82 -12.26
C GLN A 215 0.49 12.90 -11.95
N PHE A 216 0.37 12.49 -10.70
CA PHE A 216 -0.68 11.56 -10.27
C PHE A 216 -1.04 11.79 -8.81
N THR A 217 -2.22 11.33 -8.42
CA THR A 217 -2.63 11.25 -7.02
C THR A 217 -2.57 9.83 -6.51
N LEU A 218 -2.36 9.68 -5.20
CA LEU A 218 -2.51 8.44 -4.46
C LEU A 218 -3.34 8.68 -3.22
N ASP A 219 -4.29 7.76 -2.98
CA ASP A 219 -5.08 7.72 -1.77
C ASP A 219 -5.51 6.27 -1.46
N ASP A 220 -6.07 6.04 -0.28
CA ASP A 220 -6.69 4.79 0.15
C ASP A 220 -5.88 3.52 -0.18
N ILE A 221 -4.58 3.55 0.11
CA ILE A 221 -3.69 2.43 -0.18
C ILE A 221 -4.03 1.28 0.77
N THR A 222 -4.73 0.28 0.26
CA THR A 222 -5.11 -0.91 1.03
C THR A 222 -3.93 -1.85 1.08
N ILE A 223 -3.36 -2.03 2.28
CA ILE A 223 -2.24 -2.93 2.52
C ILE A 223 -2.65 -4.12 3.39
N GLU A 224 -2.00 -5.25 3.16
CA GLU A 224 -2.22 -6.47 3.93
C GLU A 224 -0.93 -7.23 4.25
N HIS A 225 -0.97 -7.96 5.36
CA HIS A 225 -0.04 -9.01 5.66
C HIS A 225 -0.81 -10.30 5.96
N ILE A 226 -0.33 -11.41 5.42
CA ILE A 226 -0.86 -12.73 5.70
C ILE A 226 0.16 -13.43 6.60
N PRO A 227 -0.11 -13.52 7.93
CA PRO A 227 0.77 -14.26 8.83
C PRO A 227 0.95 -15.69 8.32
N GLU A 228 2.19 -16.16 8.27
CA GLU A 228 2.46 -17.51 7.79
C GLU A 228 1.65 -18.53 8.62
N PRO A 229 0.78 -19.34 7.99
CA PRO A 229 -0.09 -20.27 8.72
C PRO A 229 0.69 -21.30 9.55
N GLY A 230 1.95 -21.55 9.20
CA GLY A 230 2.84 -22.44 9.94
C GLY A 230 3.20 -21.93 11.34
N SER A 231 3.36 -20.61 11.53
CA SER A 231 3.86 -20.05 12.80
C SER A 231 2.87 -20.24 13.94
N LEU A 232 1.57 -20.07 13.68
CA LEU A 232 0.51 -20.32 14.67
C LEU A 232 0.29 -21.81 14.92
N ALA A 233 0.39 -22.64 13.88
CA ALA A 233 0.31 -24.09 14.03
C ALA A 233 1.49 -24.65 14.86
N LEU A 234 2.71 -24.14 14.65
CA LEU A 234 3.89 -24.48 15.45
C LEU A 234 3.78 -23.98 16.90
N LEU A 235 3.29 -22.76 17.11
CA LEU A 235 3.03 -22.27 18.47
C LEU A 235 1.98 -23.13 19.18
N GLY A 236 0.91 -23.51 18.47
CA GLY A 236 -0.12 -24.42 18.97
C GLY A 236 0.44 -25.79 19.34
N LEU A 237 1.20 -26.42 18.44
CA LEU A 237 1.85 -27.71 18.67
C LEU A 237 2.85 -27.66 19.83
N ALA A 238 3.65 -26.60 19.93
CA ALA A 238 4.57 -26.39 21.04
C ALA A 238 3.83 -26.23 22.38
N GLY A 239 2.71 -25.48 22.38
CA GLY A 239 1.84 -25.32 23.54
C GLY A 239 1.23 -26.63 24.03
N PHE A 240 0.71 -27.46 23.11
CA PHE A 240 0.18 -28.79 23.45
C PHE A 240 1.28 -29.75 23.93
N ALA A 241 2.47 -29.72 23.32
CA ALA A 241 3.61 -30.51 23.77
C ALA A 241 4.04 -30.13 25.19
N ALA A 242 4.13 -28.83 25.50
CA ALA A 242 4.46 -28.33 26.83
C ALA A 242 3.42 -28.72 27.89
N PHE A 243 2.12 -28.62 27.57
CA PHE A 243 1.03 -29.08 28.45
C PHE A 243 1.04 -30.60 28.68
N SER A 244 1.39 -31.38 27.65
CA SER A 244 1.49 -32.83 27.78
C SER A 244 2.70 -33.25 28.63
N ALA A 245 3.81 -32.51 28.53
CA ALA A 245 5.02 -32.75 29.31
C ALA A 245 4.86 -32.34 30.78
N SER A 246 4.14 -31.25 31.07
CA SER A 246 3.87 -30.81 32.46
C SER A 246 2.97 -31.81 33.19
N ARG A 247 1.97 -32.39 32.52
CA ARG A 247 1.14 -33.48 33.08
C ARG A 247 1.92 -34.74 33.41
N ARG A 248 2.95 -35.08 32.63
CA ARG A 248 3.80 -36.26 32.91
C ARG A 248 4.78 -36.06 34.07
N ARG A 249 5.06 -34.81 34.46
CA ARG A 249 5.94 -34.49 35.60
C ARG A 249 5.18 -34.30 36.92
N ALA A 250 3.86 -34.13 36.85
CA ALA A 250 2.99 -33.98 38.02
C ALA A 250 2.31 -35.29 38.47
N ALA A 251 2.65 -36.42 37.84
CA ALA A 251 2.20 -37.77 38.18
C ALA A 251 3.35 -38.60 38.75
#